data_AF-A0A4Z0ERW0-F1
#
_entry.id   AF-A0A4Z0ERW0-F1
#
_cell.length_a   1.000
_cell.length_b   1.000
_cell.length_c   1.000
_cell.angle_alpha   90.00
_cell.angle_beta   90.00
_cell.angle_gamma   90.00
#
_symmetry.space_group_name_H-M   'P 1'
#
loop_
_entity.id
_entity.type
_entity.pdbx_description
1 polymer ?
#
loop_
_entity_poly.entity_id
_entity_poly.type
_entity_poly.pdbx_seq_one_letter_code
_entity_poly.pdbx_strand_id
1 'polypeptide(L)'
;MSELTSKLTHLNDAGQPAMVNVGPKAVTARVARARARVRLGADIMALVTAGDLPTRKGPVFQTAIIAGVMAAKKTADLIPLCHPLGLDDCQVHIEVLPPDSLLIECTARVTGKTGIEMEALTGASVAALTVYDMCKAMSHDIVIEEIRLLEKTGGKSDFHHAVNE
;
A
#
# COMPACT_ATOMS: atom_id res chain seq x y z
N MET A 1 -31.05 9.61 -5.88
CA MET A 1 -30.13 10.46 -5.07
C MET A 1 -30.45 10.24 -3.60
N SER A 2 -30.13 9.05 -3.08
CA SER A 2 -30.52 8.59 -1.73
C SER A 2 -29.28 8.38 -0.87
N GLU A 3 -29.23 9.11 0.25
CA GLU A 3 -28.50 8.82 1.49
C GLU A 3 -26.97 8.66 1.45
N LEU A 4 -26.26 9.78 1.29
CA LEU A 4 -24.87 9.96 1.74
C LEU A 4 -24.81 10.59 3.15
N THR A 5 -25.61 10.09 4.07
CA THR A 5 -25.53 10.44 5.50
C THR A 5 -24.99 9.27 6.32
N SER A 6 -23.90 8.66 5.87
CA SER A 6 -23.02 7.99 6.83
C SER A 6 -22.27 9.12 7.57
N LYS A 7 -22.45 9.23 8.88
CA LYS A 7 -21.72 10.20 9.72
C LYS A 7 -20.24 10.14 9.36
N LEU A 8 -19.68 11.24 8.84
CA LEU A 8 -18.25 11.38 8.58
C LEU A 8 -17.49 11.12 9.88
N THR A 9 -16.79 10.00 9.98
CA THR A 9 -16.17 9.58 11.25
C THR A 9 -14.93 10.39 11.61
N HIS A 10 -14.33 11.11 10.65
CA HIS A 10 -13.12 11.91 10.85
C HIS A 10 -13.39 13.38 11.18
N LEU A 11 -14.63 13.74 11.52
CA LEU A 11 -14.98 15.09 11.96
C LEU A 11 -15.47 15.06 13.42
N ASN A 12 -15.12 16.06 14.21
CA ASN A 12 -15.74 16.30 15.52
C ASN A 12 -17.11 16.99 15.36
N ASP A 13 -17.80 17.21 16.49
CA ASP A 13 -19.14 17.85 16.51
C ASP A 13 -19.12 19.30 15.99
N ALA A 14 -17.94 19.93 15.89
CA ALA A 14 -17.72 21.25 15.29
C ALA A 14 -17.31 21.19 13.81
N GLY A 15 -17.30 20.01 13.18
CA GLY A 15 -16.93 19.82 11.78
C GLY A 15 -15.43 19.92 11.51
N GLN A 16 -14.57 19.81 12.52
CA GLN A 16 -13.11 19.86 12.37
C GLN A 16 -12.52 18.44 12.27
N PRO A 17 -11.41 18.25 11.54
CA PRO A 17 -10.71 16.96 11.48
C PRO A 17 -10.35 16.41 12.86
N ALA A 18 -10.75 15.18 13.15
CA ALA A 18 -10.51 14.52 14.41
C ALA A 18 -10.22 13.03 14.22
N MET A 19 -9.28 12.52 15.02
CA MET A 19 -9.02 11.08 15.10
C MET A 19 -10.17 10.40 15.84
N VAL A 20 -10.69 9.31 15.27
CA VAL A 20 -11.81 8.55 15.86
C VAL A 20 -11.37 7.93 17.20
N ASN A 21 -12.16 8.09 18.26
CA ASN A 21 -11.93 7.33 19.48
C ASN A 21 -12.28 5.85 19.26
N VAL A 22 -11.25 4.99 19.23
CA VAL A 22 -11.38 3.54 19.07
C VAL A 22 -11.31 2.79 20.40
N GLY A 23 -11.11 3.48 21.53
CA GLY A 23 -10.98 2.89 22.87
C GLY A 23 -12.07 1.87 23.23
N PRO A 24 -13.36 2.14 22.97
CA PRO A 24 -14.47 1.20 23.25
C PRO A 24 -14.56 0.00 22.30
N LYS A 25 -13.84 -0.01 21.18
CA LYS A 25 -13.91 -1.10 20.19
C LYS A 25 -13.16 -2.33 20.70
N ALA A 26 -13.66 -3.52 20.34
CA ALA A 26 -12.99 -4.78 20.62
C ALA A 26 -11.67 -4.92 19.83
N VAL A 27 -10.70 -5.59 20.44
CA VAL A 27 -9.46 -6.00 19.78
C VAL A 27 -9.74 -7.26 18.98
N THR A 28 -9.40 -7.26 17.70
CA THR A 28 -9.55 -8.41 16.79
C THR A 28 -8.31 -8.54 15.91
N ALA A 29 -8.05 -9.74 15.39
CA ALA A 29 -7.10 -9.92 14.29
C ALA A 29 -7.64 -9.20 13.04
N ARG A 30 -6.76 -8.52 12.32
CA ARG A 30 -7.07 -7.70 11.15
C ARG A 30 -6.00 -7.87 10.10
N VAL A 31 -6.44 -7.93 8.86
CA VAL A 31 -5.58 -8.10 7.70
C VAL A 31 -6.02 -7.10 6.64
N ALA A 32 -5.07 -6.49 5.95
CA ALA A 32 -5.35 -5.76 4.73
C ALA A 32 -4.28 -6.08 3.69
N ARG A 33 -4.69 -6.16 2.43
CA ARG A 33 -3.79 -6.33 1.28
C ARG A 33 -4.13 -5.29 0.22
N ALA A 34 -3.10 -4.61 -0.24
CA ALA A 34 -3.19 -3.56 -1.26
C ALA A 34 -2.21 -3.85 -2.38
N ARG A 35 -2.48 -3.29 -3.56
CA ARG A 35 -1.67 -3.43 -4.76
C ARG A 35 -1.38 -2.06 -5.37
N ALA A 36 -0.20 -1.92 -5.97
CA ALA A 36 0.16 -0.87 -6.91
C ALA A 36 0.70 -1.50 -8.20
N ARG A 37 0.45 -0.86 -9.34
CA ARG A 37 1.06 -1.21 -10.64
C ARG A 37 2.10 -0.17 -11.00
N VAL A 38 3.27 -0.61 -11.43
CA VAL A 38 4.33 0.27 -11.95
C VAL A 38 4.61 -0.10 -13.39
N ARG A 39 4.16 0.74 -14.32
CA ARG A 39 4.44 0.58 -15.75
C ARG A 39 5.82 1.19 -16.04
N LEU A 40 6.79 0.32 -16.29
CA LEU A 40 8.19 0.67 -16.54
C LEU A 40 8.48 0.89 -18.03
N GLY A 41 7.67 0.30 -18.92
CA GLY A 41 7.92 0.27 -20.36
C GLY A 41 8.83 -0.90 -20.77
N ALA A 42 8.81 -1.22 -22.07
CA ALA A 42 9.44 -2.43 -22.61
C ALA A 42 10.96 -2.49 -22.41
N ASP A 43 11.66 -1.35 -22.53
CA ASP A 43 13.13 -1.31 -22.44
C ASP A 43 13.63 -1.65 -21.03
N ILE A 44 13.00 -1.07 -20.00
CA ILE A 44 13.35 -1.37 -18.60
C ILE A 44 12.90 -2.80 -18.25
N MET A 45 11.75 -3.24 -18.75
CA MET A 45 11.27 -4.61 -18.52
C MET A 45 12.16 -5.67 -19.16
N ALA A 46 12.74 -5.42 -20.33
CA ALA A 46 13.69 -6.34 -20.94
C ALA A 46 14.91 -6.59 -20.03
N LEU A 47 15.40 -5.55 -19.36
CA LEU A 47 16.46 -5.65 -18.35
C LEU A 47 16.01 -6.42 -17.11
N VAL A 48 14.80 -6.13 -16.60
CA VAL A 48 14.19 -6.85 -15.47
C VAL A 48 14.11 -8.35 -15.76
N THR A 49 13.57 -8.72 -16.93
CA THR A 49 13.36 -10.12 -17.32
C THR A 49 14.67 -10.86 -17.60
N ALA A 50 15.71 -10.16 -18.06
CA ALA A 50 17.04 -10.73 -18.26
C ALA A 50 17.78 -11.01 -16.93
N GLY A 51 17.24 -10.59 -15.78
CA GLY A 51 17.91 -10.71 -14.48
C GLY A 51 19.03 -9.67 -14.25
N ASP A 52 19.40 -8.95 -15.30
CA ASP A 52 20.34 -7.83 -15.29
C ASP A 52 19.55 -6.53 -15.28
N LEU A 53 19.13 -6.09 -14.10
CA LEU A 53 18.85 -4.67 -13.83
C LEU A 53 20.15 -4.03 -13.33
N PRO A 54 21.11 -3.64 -14.20
CA PRO A 54 22.35 -2.99 -13.80
C PRO A 54 22.03 -1.55 -13.39
N THR A 55 21.40 -1.39 -12.23
CA THR A 55 21.30 -0.07 -11.63
C THR A 55 22.58 0.17 -10.85
N ARG A 56 23.17 1.36 -11.00
CA ARG A 56 24.26 1.82 -10.11
C ARG A 56 23.82 1.96 -8.65
N LYS A 57 22.54 1.73 -8.36
CA LYS A 57 21.90 1.88 -7.05
C LYS A 57 21.70 0.55 -6.31
N GLY A 58 22.02 -0.59 -6.93
CA GLY A 58 21.90 -1.91 -6.32
C GLY A 58 20.57 -2.63 -6.64
N PRO A 59 20.18 -3.63 -5.83
CA PRO A 59 19.06 -4.51 -6.15
C PRO A 59 17.70 -3.79 -5.98
N VAL A 60 17.02 -3.52 -7.09
CA VAL A 60 15.78 -2.71 -7.13
C VAL A 60 14.67 -3.33 -6.27
N PHE A 61 14.38 -4.62 -6.44
CA PHE A 61 13.24 -5.27 -5.79
C PHE A 61 13.43 -5.36 -4.28
N GLN A 62 14.62 -5.76 -3.84
CA GLN A 62 14.97 -5.86 -2.43
C GLN A 62 14.89 -4.49 -1.75
N THR A 63 15.37 -3.45 -2.41
CA THR A 63 15.27 -2.07 -1.90
C THR A 63 13.82 -1.63 -1.78
N ALA A 64 12.99 -1.89 -2.80
CA ALA A 64 11.57 -1.56 -2.80
C ALA A 64 10.77 -2.35 -1.72
N ILE A 65 11.09 -3.63 -1.52
CA ILE A 65 10.49 -4.46 -0.45
C ILE A 65 10.79 -3.86 0.92
N ILE A 66 12.06 -3.54 1.20
CA ILE A 66 12.46 -2.93 2.48
C ILE A 66 11.76 -1.58 2.67
N ALA A 67 11.72 -0.75 1.62
CA ALA A 67 11.07 0.55 1.67
C ALA A 67 9.57 0.44 1.95
N GLY A 68 8.87 -0.51 1.32
CA GLY A 68 7.45 -0.77 1.57
C GLY A 68 7.18 -1.21 3.01
N VAL A 69 7.99 -2.13 3.57
CA VAL A 69 7.87 -2.55 4.97
C VAL A 69 8.16 -1.39 5.93
N MET A 70 9.17 -0.57 5.63
CA MET A 70 9.46 0.62 6.43
C MET A 70 8.32 1.64 6.39
N ALA A 71 7.72 1.84 5.22
CA ALA A 71 6.62 2.77 5.02
C ALA A 71 5.35 2.33 5.75
N ALA A 72 5.00 1.04 5.68
CA ALA A 72 3.86 0.49 6.41
C ALA A 72 3.96 0.78 7.91
N LYS A 73 5.15 0.63 8.50
CA LYS A 73 5.40 0.97 9.93
C LYS A 73 5.32 2.47 10.24
N LYS A 74 5.51 3.34 9.25
CA LYS A 74 5.48 4.81 9.38
C LYS A 74 4.17 5.44 8.94
N THR A 75 3.14 4.63 8.67
CA THR A 75 1.87 5.11 8.12
C THR A 75 1.23 6.22 8.97
N ALA A 76 1.23 6.08 10.30
CA ALA A 76 0.67 7.08 11.20
C ALA A 76 1.46 8.41 11.24
N ASP A 77 2.74 8.40 10.84
CA ASP A 77 3.54 9.63 10.70
C ASP A 77 3.20 10.38 9.41
N LEU A 78 2.68 9.68 8.40
CA LEU A 78 2.39 10.20 7.07
C LEU A 78 0.92 10.57 6.89
N ILE A 79 0.00 9.79 7.46
CA ILE A 79 -1.45 9.96 7.30
C ILE A 79 -2.03 10.61 8.59
N PRO A 80 -2.43 11.89 8.57
CA PRO A 80 -2.61 12.70 9.79
C PRO A 80 -3.56 12.17 10.87
N LEU A 81 -4.56 11.37 10.49
CA LEU A 81 -5.60 10.86 11.39
C LEU A 81 -5.57 9.35 11.57
N CYS A 82 -4.52 8.68 11.07
CA CYS A 82 -4.29 7.27 11.35
C CYS A 82 -3.87 7.06 12.80
N HIS A 83 -4.40 6.02 13.42
CA HIS A 83 -3.90 5.58 14.73
C HIS A 83 -2.51 4.98 14.57
N PRO A 84 -1.59 5.21 15.52
CA PRO A 84 -0.35 4.44 15.57
C PRO A 84 -0.67 2.98 15.91
N LEU A 85 -0.16 2.05 15.09
CA LEU A 85 -0.38 0.61 15.23
C LEU A 85 0.97 -0.13 15.28
N GLY A 86 1.09 -1.08 16.20
CA GLY A 86 2.19 -2.05 16.20
C GLY A 86 1.83 -3.20 15.26
N LEU A 87 2.47 -3.27 14.08
CA LEU A 87 2.22 -4.33 13.09
C LEU A 87 2.69 -5.68 13.65
N ASP A 88 1.84 -6.71 13.49
CA ASP A 88 2.19 -8.09 13.81
C ASP A 88 2.99 -8.73 12.66
N ASP A 89 2.65 -8.39 11.41
CA ASP A 89 3.30 -8.86 10.20
C ASP A 89 3.15 -7.84 9.06
N CYS A 90 4.13 -7.79 8.17
CA CYS A 90 4.12 -6.96 6.97
C CYS A 90 4.95 -7.63 5.86
N GLN A 91 4.31 -7.93 4.74
CA GLN A 91 4.93 -8.58 3.60
C GLN A 91 4.73 -7.76 2.34
N VAL A 92 5.81 -7.55 1.59
CA VAL A 92 5.76 -6.90 0.27
C VAL A 92 6.24 -7.91 -0.77
N HIS A 93 5.41 -8.12 -1.78
CA HIS A 93 5.71 -8.99 -2.92
C HIS A 93 5.74 -8.16 -4.21
N ILE A 94 6.68 -8.46 -5.09
CA ILE A 94 6.82 -7.82 -6.40
C ILE A 94 6.77 -8.91 -7.46
N GLU A 95 5.78 -8.83 -8.31
CA GLU A 95 5.57 -9.71 -9.46
C GLU A 95 5.90 -8.96 -10.74
N VAL A 96 6.60 -9.64 -11.66
CA VAL A 96 6.87 -9.13 -13.00
C VAL A 96 5.66 -9.44 -13.88
N LEU A 97 5.03 -8.42 -14.46
CA LEU A 97 3.87 -8.53 -15.35
C LEU A 97 4.24 -8.06 -16.76
N PRO A 98 4.67 -8.98 -17.65
CA PRO A 98 4.99 -8.64 -19.02
C PRO A 98 3.79 -8.05 -19.79
N PRO A 99 4.02 -7.19 -20.78
CA PRO A 99 5.34 -6.82 -21.30
C PRO A 99 5.99 -5.63 -20.58
N ASP A 100 5.26 -4.89 -19.74
CA ASP A 100 5.64 -3.50 -19.41
C ASP A 100 5.55 -3.12 -17.93
N SER A 101 5.12 -4.03 -17.04
CA SER A 101 4.68 -3.66 -15.70
C SER A 101 5.25 -4.52 -14.58
N LEU A 102 5.31 -3.95 -13.38
CA LEU A 102 5.44 -4.67 -12.12
C LEU A 102 4.14 -4.55 -11.32
N LEU A 103 3.73 -5.62 -10.66
CA LEU A 103 2.70 -5.57 -9.63
C LEU A 103 3.34 -5.66 -8.25
N ILE A 104 3.03 -4.70 -7.39
CA ILE A 104 3.54 -4.64 -6.03
C ILE A 104 2.36 -4.86 -5.08
N GLU A 105 2.39 -5.94 -4.32
CA GLU A 105 1.40 -6.22 -3.29
C GLU A 105 2.00 -6.05 -1.90
N CYS A 106 1.28 -5.35 -1.02
CA CYS A 106 1.63 -5.22 0.39
C CYS A 106 0.50 -5.80 1.24
N THR A 107 0.83 -6.78 2.08
CA THR A 107 -0.08 -7.36 3.07
C THR A 107 0.37 -6.97 4.47
N ALA A 108 -0.51 -6.36 5.25
CA ALA A 108 -0.26 -5.95 6.62
C ALA A 108 -1.24 -6.65 7.57
N ARG A 109 -0.75 -7.03 8.76
CA ARG A 109 -1.54 -7.70 9.80
C ARG A 109 -1.35 -7.04 11.15
N VAL A 110 -2.43 -6.99 11.94
CA VAL A 110 -2.41 -6.48 13.31
C VAL A 110 -3.53 -7.08 14.15
N THR A 111 -3.28 -7.23 15.43
CA THR A 111 -4.28 -7.50 16.46
C THR A 111 -4.64 -6.18 17.14
N GLY A 112 -5.74 -5.55 16.71
CA GLY A 112 -6.03 -4.15 17.05
C GLY A 112 -7.50 -3.75 17.03
N LYS A 113 -7.76 -2.48 17.36
CA LYS A 113 -9.12 -1.89 17.48
C LYS A 113 -9.61 -1.18 16.23
N THR A 114 -8.72 -0.96 15.25
CA THR A 114 -9.01 -0.27 13.99
C THR A 114 -8.37 -1.03 12.83
N GLY A 115 -8.90 -0.82 11.63
CA GLY A 115 -8.39 -1.45 10.41
C GLY A 115 -6.94 -1.06 10.10
N ILE A 116 -6.34 -1.81 9.17
CA ILE A 116 -4.93 -1.70 8.76
C ILE A 116 -4.79 -1.46 7.25
N GLU A 117 -5.84 -0.92 6.62
CA GLU A 117 -5.91 -0.65 5.19
C GLU A 117 -4.81 0.33 4.76
N MET A 118 -4.57 1.35 5.59
CA MET A 118 -3.64 2.43 5.26
C MET A 118 -2.20 1.96 5.30
N GLU A 119 -1.85 1.02 6.18
CA GLU A 119 -0.51 0.44 6.26
C GLU A 119 -0.20 -0.37 5.01
N ALA A 120 -1.16 -1.16 4.53
CA ALA A 120 -1.03 -1.90 3.28
C ALA A 120 -0.91 -0.96 2.07
N LEU A 121 -1.78 0.05 1.96
CA LEU A 121 -1.75 1.04 0.88
C LEU A 121 -0.45 1.85 0.86
N THR A 122 0.00 2.30 2.03
CA THR A 122 1.23 3.08 2.18
C THR A 122 2.44 2.23 1.82
N GLY A 123 2.50 0.98 2.28
CA GLY A 123 3.56 0.04 1.94
C GLY A 123 3.68 -0.20 0.42
N ALA A 124 2.56 -0.48 -0.25
CA ALA A 124 2.54 -0.66 -1.71
C ALA A 124 2.95 0.62 -2.45
N SER A 125 2.47 1.79 -1.99
CA SER A 125 2.76 3.09 -2.61
C SER A 125 4.24 3.45 -2.53
N VAL A 126 4.86 3.30 -1.37
CA VAL A 126 6.28 3.67 -1.20
C VAL A 126 7.21 2.66 -1.86
N ALA A 127 6.84 1.37 -1.88
CA ALA A 127 7.56 0.39 -2.69
C ALA A 127 7.53 0.78 -4.19
N ALA A 128 6.37 1.21 -4.71
CA ALA A 128 6.25 1.72 -6.09
C ALA A 128 7.11 2.97 -6.34
N LEU A 129 7.08 3.94 -5.43
CA LEU A 129 7.93 5.14 -5.50
C LEU A 129 9.43 4.78 -5.46
N THR A 130 9.79 3.73 -4.74
CA THR A 130 11.17 3.25 -4.67
C THR A 130 11.58 2.60 -5.98
N VAL A 131 10.72 1.80 -6.60
CA VAL A 131 10.97 1.29 -7.96
C VAL A 131 11.18 2.45 -8.93
N TYR A 132 10.32 3.48 -8.90
CA TYR A 132 10.48 4.67 -9.71
C TYR A 132 11.85 5.32 -9.46
N ASP A 133 12.23 5.59 -8.21
CA ASP A 133 13.50 6.25 -7.89
C ASP A 133 14.71 5.47 -8.42
N MET A 134 14.66 4.14 -8.33
CA MET A 134 15.71 3.23 -8.74
C MET A 134 15.85 3.14 -10.26
N CYS A 135 14.74 3.29 -11.00
CA CYS A 135 14.68 3.14 -12.46
C CYS A 135 14.64 4.47 -13.23
N LYS A 136 14.35 5.62 -12.60
CA LYS A 136 14.14 6.91 -13.32
C LYS A 136 15.33 7.40 -14.15
N ALA A 137 16.54 6.90 -13.87
CA ALA A 137 17.72 7.22 -14.68
C ALA A 137 17.68 6.58 -16.08
N MET A 138 16.89 5.52 -16.26
CA MET A 138 16.68 4.84 -17.54
C MET A 138 15.54 5.47 -18.34
N SER A 139 14.44 5.83 -17.68
CA SER A 139 13.34 6.59 -18.28
C SER A 139 12.55 7.35 -17.22
N HIS A 140 12.06 8.54 -17.56
CA HIS A 140 11.14 9.31 -16.72
C HIS A 140 9.66 9.02 -17.03
N ASP A 141 9.38 8.23 -18.09
CA ASP A 141 8.01 7.87 -18.52
C ASP A 141 7.36 6.79 -17.65
N ILE A 142 8.03 6.38 -16.57
CA ILE A 142 7.52 5.39 -15.61
C ILE A 142 6.21 5.93 -15.00
N VAL A 143 5.18 5.10 -14.99
CA VAL A 143 3.88 5.45 -14.39
C VAL A 143 3.59 4.54 -13.20
N ILE A 144 3.23 5.13 -12.07
CA ILE A 144 2.65 4.44 -10.93
C ILE A 144 1.13 4.61 -11.00
N GLU A 145 0.41 3.50 -11.06
CA GLU A 145 -1.04 3.50 -11.24
C GLU A 145 -1.70 2.40 -10.40
N GLU A 146 -3.03 2.43 -10.36
CA GLU A 146 -3.87 1.40 -9.74
C GLU A 146 -3.50 1.07 -8.28
N ILE A 147 -3.09 2.07 -7.49
CA ILE A 147 -2.94 1.92 -6.04
C ILE A 147 -4.34 1.70 -5.44
N ARG A 148 -4.61 0.47 -4.99
CA ARG A 148 -5.93 0.09 -4.47
C ARG A 148 -5.86 -0.99 -3.41
N LEU A 149 -6.87 -1.01 -2.55
CA LEU A 149 -7.10 -2.10 -1.61
C LEU A 149 -7.71 -3.30 -2.35
N LEU A 150 -7.11 -4.47 -2.17
CA LEU A 150 -7.61 -5.74 -2.71
C LEU A 150 -8.53 -6.45 -1.73
N GLU A 151 -8.17 -6.44 -0.45
CA GLU A 151 -8.98 -7.06 0.60
C GLU A 151 -8.68 -6.46 1.96
N LYS A 152 -9.67 -6.54 2.84
CA LYS A 152 -9.48 -6.41 4.28
C LYS A 152 -10.41 -7.35 5.02
N THR A 153 -9.94 -7.87 6.15
CA THR A 153 -10.73 -8.69 7.05
C THR A 153 -10.55 -8.24 8.50
N GLY A 154 -11.58 -8.49 9.31
CA GLY A 154 -11.57 -8.24 10.75
C GLY A 154 -12.16 -6.90 11.16
N GLY A 155 -12.78 -6.88 12.35
CA GLY A 155 -13.58 -5.76 12.84
C GLY A 155 -15.03 -5.88 12.43
N LYS A 156 -15.65 -4.76 12.02
CA LYS A 156 -17.09 -4.71 11.73
C LYS A 156 -17.44 -5.19 10.31
N SER A 157 -16.56 -4.94 9.34
CA SER A 157 -16.81 -5.27 7.94
C SER A 157 -15.55 -5.77 7.26
N ASP A 158 -15.75 -6.80 6.46
CA ASP A 158 -14.77 -7.30 5.52
C ASP A 158 -15.01 -6.66 4.15
N PHE A 159 -13.99 -6.66 3.31
CA PHE A 159 -14.08 -6.18 1.95
C PHE A 159 -13.15 -7.02 1.07
N HIS A 160 -13.64 -7.36 -0.12
CA HIS A 160 -12.86 -7.98 -1.18
C HIS A 160 -13.16 -7.23 -2.47
N HIS A 161 -12.12 -6.79 -3.15
CA HIS A 161 -12.23 -6.20 -4.47
C HIS A 161 -12.62 -7.32 -5.44
N ALA A 162 -13.69 -7.11 -6.22
CA ALA A 162 -14.08 -8.06 -7.25
C ALA A 162 -12.92 -8.18 -8.25
N VAL A 163 -12.39 -9.39 -8.41
CA VAL A 163 -11.33 -9.67 -9.37
C VAL A 163 -11.99 -9.65 -10.76
N ASN A 164 -11.78 -8.57 -11.49
CA ASN A 164 -11.81 -8.66 -12.95
C ASN A 164 -10.34 -8.83 -13.36
N GLU A 165 -10.00 -10.07 -13.74
CA GLU A 165 -8.72 -10.44 -14.35
C GLU A 165 -8.51 -9.70 -15.68
#